data_AF-A0A7X9AQG5-F1
#
_entry.id   AF-A0A7X9AQG5-F1
#
_cell.length_a   1.000
_cell.length_b   1.000
_cell.length_c   1.000
_cell.angle_alpha   90.00
_cell.angle_beta   90.00
_cell.angle_gamma   90.00
#
_symmetry.space_group_name_H-M   'P 1'
#
loop_
_entity.id
_entity.type
_entity.pdbx_description
1 polymer ?
#
loop_
_entity_poly.entity_id
_entity_poly.type
_entity_poly.pdbx_seq_one_letter_code
_entity_poly.pdbx_strand_id
1 'polypeptide(L)'
;MAAKASDQQGRKWQKLANDLMALRAHEPSCMFWDLEQRSAGFQLEVDEAAMQYGLVRNPYLPSAKVAPFPLSDCATILLQLRGAFGLSARAETILVLLNQEACKIQDIADRSGYSWKSIQDVLTELCATPLAATHGAGKRGRSYFLTAPEKIKALFLVSSFRFPRWPRAYEALATIWSTVANPRLASLSELSFQSEMLRIYDAEVGEMFFTSGIDELKITSADEMAFLPEHLAQV
;
A
#
# COMPACT_ATOMS: atom_id res chain seq x y z
N MET A 1 4.58 32.78 -6.51
CA MET A 1 5.57 31.83 -5.93
C MET A 1 5.26 30.36 -6.23
N ALA A 2 4.00 29.91 -6.35
CA ALA A 2 3.66 28.51 -6.64
C ALA A 2 4.15 27.98 -8.02
N ALA A 3 4.16 28.81 -9.06
CA ALA A 3 4.55 28.40 -10.42
C ALA A 3 6.02 27.99 -10.56
N LYS A 4 6.93 28.54 -9.74
CA LYS A 4 8.37 28.18 -9.79
C LYS A 4 8.65 26.81 -9.15
N ALA A 5 7.85 26.38 -8.19
CA ALA A 5 8.04 25.10 -7.50
C ALA A 5 7.52 23.92 -8.33
N SER A 6 6.38 24.06 -9.01
CA SER A 6 5.87 22.99 -9.88
C SER A 6 6.75 22.77 -11.11
N ASP A 7 7.35 23.84 -11.64
CA ASP A 7 8.28 23.77 -12.78
C ASP A 7 9.60 23.04 -12.41
N GLN A 8 10.05 23.15 -11.15
CA GLN A 8 11.21 22.38 -10.67
C GLN A 8 10.90 20.89 -10.47
N GLN A 9 9.69 20.54 -10.01
CA GLN A 9 9.29 19.15 -9.80
C GLN A 9 9.02 18.38 -11.09
N GLY A 10 8.42 19.02 -12.11
CA GLY A 10 8.30 18.43 -13.45
C GLY A 10 9.66 18.10 -14.06
N ARG A 11 10.65 18.98 -13.89
CA ARG A 11 12.04 18.77 -14.33
C ARG A 11 12.72 17.59 -13.63
N LYS A 12 12.40 17.30 -12.36
CA LYS A 12 12.97 16.15 -11.64
C LYS A 12 12.63 14.84 -12.32
N TRP A 13 11.36 14.62 -12.64
CA TRP A 13 10.90 13.37 -13.27
C TRP A 13 11.29 13.28 -14.72
N GLN A 14 11.26 14.41 -15.43
CA GLN A 14 11.71 14.45 -16.81
C GLN A 14 13.21 14.16 -16.93
N LYS A 15 14.01 14.69 -16.02
CA LYS A 15 15.43 14.33 -15.90
C LYS A 15 15.59 12.84 -15.63
N LEU A 16 14.89 12.30 -14.64
CA LEU A 16 15.02 10.89 -14.25
C LEU A 16 14.56 9.94 -15.38
N ALA A 17 13.50 10.30 -16.12
CA ALA A 17 13.05 9.56 -17.30
C ALA A 17 14.08 9.62 -18.44
N ASN A 18 14.67 10.80 -18.69
CA ASN A 18 15.72 10.96 -19.69
C ASN A 18 16.99 10.18 -19.32
N ASP A 19 17.40 10.24 -18.05
CA ASP A 19 18.54 9.51 -17.50
C ASP A 19 18.33 8.00 -17.63
N LEU A 20 17.10 7.51 -17.38
CA LEU A 20 16.77 6.09 -17.55
C LEU A 20 16.66 5.65 -19.01
N MET A 21 16.18 6.52 -19.92
CA MET A 21 16.17 6.20 -21.36
C MET A 21 17.58 6.14 -21.96
N ALA A 22 18.51 6.95 -21.43
CA ALA A 22 19.90 6.98 -21.88
C ALA A 22 20.69 5.70 -21.54
N LEU A 23 20.23 4.88 -20.59
CA LEU A 23 20.90 3.64 -20.16
C LEU A 23 20.78 2.48 -21.18
N ARG A 24 20.03 2.62 -22.27
CA ARG A 24 19.86 1.55 -23.27
C ARG A 24 21.12 1.24 -24.10
N ALA A 25 22.20 2.02 -23.96
CA ALA A 25 23.40 1.91 -24.79
C ALA A 25 24.71 1.93 -23.97
N HIS A 26 24.77 1.20 -22.85
CA HIS A 26 26.02 1.00 -22.12
C HIS A 26 26.49 -0.44 -22.20
N GLU A 27 27.82 -0.61 -22.21
CA GLU A 27 28.44 -1.91 -22.05
C GLU A 27 27.81 -2.64 -20.85
N PRO A 28 27.50 -3.94 -20.97
CA PRO A 28 26.83 -4.67 -19.91
C PRO A 28 27.54 -4.50 -18.56
N SER A 29 26.79 -4.06 -17.55
CA SER A 29 27.32 -3.78 -16.21
C SER A 29 26.97 -4.91 -15.23
N CYS A 30 27.92 -5.32 -14.40
CA CYS A 30 27.67 -6.34 -13.38
C CYS A 30 26.71 -5.79 -12.31
N MET A 31 25.68 -6.57 -11.95
CA MET A 31 24.71 -6.17 -10.91
C MET A 31 25.23 -6.40 -9.48
N PHE A 32 26.16 -7.35 -9.31
CA PHE A 32 26.68 -7.76 -8.02
C PHE A 32 28.20 -7.70 -8.02
N TRP A 33 28.76 -7.11 -6.96
CA TRP A 33 30.20 -7.05 -6.70
C TRP A 33 30.48 -7.79 -5.41
N ASP A 34 31.61 -8.48 -5.34
CA ASP A 34 32.10 -9.02 -4.08
C ASP A 34 32.65 -7.90 -3.17
N LEU A 35 33.04 -8.27 -1.95
CA LEU A 35 33.64 -7.35 -0.97
C LEU A 35 34.95 -6.72 -1.47
N GLU A 36 35.60 -7.31 -2.47
CA GLU A 36 36.85 -6.86 -3.06
C GLU A 36 36.62 -6.06 -4.36
N GLN A 37 35.37 -5.66 -4.62
CA GLN A 37 34.90 -4.95 -5.83
C GLN A 37 35.21 -5.68 -7.14
N ARG A 38 35.45 -6.98 -7.11
CA ARG A 38 35.57 -7.78 -8.32
C ARG A 38 34.18 -8.23 -8.74
N SER A 39 33.98 -8.38 -10.05
CA SER A 39 32.79 -9.04 -10.61
C SER A 39 32.78 -10.56 -10.38
N ALA A 40 33.58 -11.06 -9.43
CA ALA A 40 34.00 -12.45 -9.40
C ALA A 40 32.89 -13.42 -8.97
N GLY A 41 32.70 -14.47 -9.77
CA GLY A 41 32.06 -15.73 -9.40
C GLY A 41 30.59 -15.91 -9.77
N PHE A 42 29.83 -14.83 -9.97
CA PHE A 42 28.38 -14.88 -10.25
C PHE A 42 28.04 -14.86 -11.75
N GLN A 43 28.93 -15.35 -12.61
CA GLN A 43 28.73 -15.40 -14.07
C GLN A 43 29.04 -16.81 -14.60
N LEU A 44 28.30 -17.80 -14.12
CA LEU A 44 28.30 -19.13 -14.76
C LEU A 44 27.35 -19.13 -15.96
N GLU A 45 26.28 -18.34 -15.89
CA GLU A 45 25.22 -18.24 -16.89
C GLU A 45 24.74 -16.79 -17.04
N VAL A 46 24.19 -16.44 -18.21
CA VAL A 46 23.64 -15.12 -18.49
C VAL A 46 22.12 -15.16 -18.33
N ASP A 47 21.58 -14.31 -17.45
CA ASP A 47 20.15 -14.02 -17.41
C ASP A 47 19.76 -13.13 -18.60
N GLU A 48 19.11 -13.72 -19.62
CA GLU A 48 18.69 -13.01 -20.84
C GLU A 48 17.77 -11.82 -20.53
N ALA A 49 16.90 -11.93 -19.53
CA ALA A 49 15.98 -10.86 -19.17
C ALA A 49 16.73 -9.67 -18.56
N ALA A 50 17.75 -9.91 -17.75
CA ALA A 50 18.60 -8.85 -17.21
C ALA A 50 19.48 -8.21 -18.31
N MET A 51 19.98 -9.02 -19.25
CA MET A 51 20.83 -8.52 -20.34
C MET A 51 20.10 -7.54 -21.26
N GLN A 52 18.79 -7.71 -21.46
CA GLN A 52 17.96 -6.75 -22.21
C GLN A 52 18.01 -5.32 -21.64
N TYR A 53 18.42 -5.17 -20.37
CA TYR A 53 18.58 -3.89 -19.69
C TYR A 53 20.05 -3.52 -19.44
N GLY A 54 21.01 -4.20 -20.07
CA GLY A 54 22.44 -3.94 -19.91
C GLY A 54 23.01 -4.39 -18.56
N LEU A 55 22.38 -5.38 -17.93
CA LEU A 55 22.75 -5.89 -16.61
C LEU A 55 23.23 -7.34 -16.73
N VAL A 56 24.39 -7.64 -16.14
CA VAL A 56 24.96 -9.00 -16.10
C VAL A 56 24.79 -9.58 -14.71
N ARG A 57 24.07 -10.71 -14.63
CA ARG A 57 23.87 -11.54 -13.44
C ARG A 57 23.61 -12.99 -13.83
N ASN A 58 23.84 -13.91 -12.90
CA ASN A 58 23.34 -15.28 -12.99
C ASN A 58 21.79 -15.29 -13.03
N PRO A 59 21.17 -16.24 -13.76
CA PRO A 59 19.74 -16.50 -13.67
C PRO A 59 19.30 -16.74 -12.23
N TYR A 60 18.16 -16.16 -11.85
CA TYR A 60 17.56 -16.46 -10.57
C TYR A 60 17.01 -17.89 -10.58
N LEU A 61 17.60 -18.76 -9.77
CA LEU A 61 17.10 -20.12 -9.54
C LEU A 61 16.17 -20.10 -8.31
N PRO A 62 14.86 -20.34 -8.47
CA PRO A 62 13.94 -20.39 -7.34
C PRO A 62 14.33 -21.53 -6.40
N SER A 63 14.36 -21.27 -5.10
CA SER A 63 14.72 -22.29 -4.10
C SER A 63 13.65 -23.37 -3.88
N ALA A 64 12.54 -23.33 -4.64
CA ALA A 64 11.31 -24.10 -4.44
C ALA A 64 10.67 -23.98 -3.04
N LYS A 65 11.21 -23.12 -2.16
CA LYS A 65 10.67 -22.81 -0.82
C LYS A 65 9.73 -21.62 -0.81
N VAL A 66 9.51 -20.99 -1.97
CA VAL A 66 8.73 -19.78 -2.13
C VAL A 66 7.62 -20.07 -3.13
N ALA A 67 6.38 -19.73 -2.77
CA ALA A 67 5.27 -19.79 -3.69
C ALA A 67 5.38 -18.65 -4.74
N PRO A 68 4.89 -18.85 -5.98
CA PRO A 68 4.77 -17.77 -6.94
C PRO A 68 3.99 -16.58 -6.38
N PHE A 69 4.40 -15.38 -6.74
CA PHE A 69 3.68 -14.17 -6.35
C PHE A 69 2.28 -14.13 -6.99
N PRO A 70 1.19 -14.01 -6.21
CA PRO A 70 -0.17 -14.11 -6.74
C PRO A 70 -0.61 -12.80 -7.41
N LEU A 71 -0.13 -12.53 -8.62
CA LEU A 71 -0.32 -11.27 -9.36
C LEU A 71 -1.78 -10.81 -9.50
N SER A 72 -2.74 -11.73 -9.47
CA SER A 72 -4.17 -11.45 -9.61
C SER A 72 -4.89 -11.14 -8.30
N ASP A 73 -4.27 -11.42 -7.17
CA ASP A 73 -4.87 -11.20 -5.86
C ASP A 73 -4.86 -9.70 -5.51
N CYS A 74 -5.98 -9.20 -5.02
CA CYS A 74 -6.12 -7.82 -4.57
C CYS A 74 -5.14 -7.46 -3.44
N ALA A 75 -4.72 -8.42 -2.60
CA ALA A 75 -3.72 -8.20 -1.56
C ALA A 75 -2.36 -7.73 -2.13
N THR A 76 -2.09 -8.03 -3.41
CA THR A 76 -0.82 -7.68 -4.05
C THR A 76 -0.78 -6.27 -4.64
N ILE A 77 -1.92 -5.59 -4.79
CA ILE A 77 -2.00 -4.35 -5.58
C ILE A 77 -1.10 -3.25 -5.02
N LEU A 78 -1.01 -3.12 -3.69
CA LEU A 78 -0.15 -2.12 -3.08
C LEU A 78 1.33 -2.37 -3.40
N LEU A 79 1.77 -3.63 -3.40
CA LEU A 79 3.15 -3.97 -3.73
C LEU A 79 3.43 -3.71 -5.22
N GLN A 80 2.50 -4.04 -6.10
CA GLN A 80 2.61 -3.73 -7.53
C GLN A 80 2.69 -2.22 -7.78
N LEU A 81 1.83 -1.43 -7.12
CA LEU A 81 1.86 0.04 -7.18
C LEU A 81 3.17 0.61 -6.65
N ARG A 82 3.72 0.06 -5.57
CA ARG A 82 5.04 0.47 -5.05
C ARG A 82 6.17 0.14 -6.02
N GLY A 83 6.06 -0.96 -6.77
CA GLY A 83 6.98 -1.27 -7.87
C GLY A 83 6.91 -0.26 -9.01
N ALA A 84 5.71 0.21 -9.36
CA ALA A 84 5.49 1.16 -10.46
C ALA A 84 5.76 2.63 -10.07
N PHE A 85 5.38 3.04 -8.86
CA PHE A 85 5.34 4.43 -8.43
C PHE A 85 6.33 4.77 -7.29
N GLY A 86 7.03 3.76 -6.75
CA GLY A 86 8.02 3.88 -5.68
C GLY A 86 7.45 3.62 -4.28
N LEU A 87 8.36 3.52 -3.29
CA LEU A 87 8.09 3.17 -1.88
C LEU A 87 7.63 4.36 -0.99
N SER A 88 7.21 5.48 -1.58
CA SER A 88 6.71 6.63 -0.83
C SER A 88 5.18 6.63 -0.78
N ALA A 89 4.59 7.59 -0.04
CA ALA A 89 3.14 7.80 0.06
C ALA A 89 2.40 7.96 -1.28
N ARG A 90 3.13 8.02 -2.41
CA ARG A 90 2.56 8.09 -3.76
C ARG A 90 1.72 6.86 -4.09
N ALA A 91 2.20 5.66 -3.81
CA ALA A 91 1.50 4.42 -4.16
C ALA A 91 0.16 4.34 -3.41
N GLU A 92 0.16 4.61 -2.11
CA GLU A 92 -1.02 4.63 -1.26
C GLU A 92 -1.97 5.77 -1.65
N THR A 93 -1.44 6.96 -1.96
CA THR A 93 -2.27 8.09 -2.43
C THR A 93 -3.01 7.73 -3.71
N ILE A 94 -2.31 7.16 -4.70
CA ILE A 94 -2.92 6.69 -5.95
C ILE A 94 -3.96 5.62 -5.65
N LEU A 95 -3.62 4.64 -4.82
CA LEU A 95 -4.54 3.56 -4.46
C LEU A 95 -5.80 4.09 -3.76
N VAL A 96 -5.69 5.04 -2.84
CA VAL A 96 -6.84 5.69 -2.20
C VAL A 96 -7.73 6.37 -3.25
N LEU A 97 -7.14 7.14 -4.16
CA LEU A 97 -7.85 7.83 -5.23
C LEU A 97 -8.42 6.90 -6.31
N LEU A 98 -7.91 5.67 -6.45
CA LEU A 98 -8.51 4.65 -7.32
C LEU A 98 -9.80 4.06 -6.73
N ASN A 99 -9.99 4.19 -5.42
CA ASN A 99 -11.14 3.66 -4.67
C ASN A 99 -12.22 4.71 -4.39
N GLN A 100 -11.95 5.99 -4.64
CA GLN A 100 -12.85 7.10 -4.29
C GLN A 100 -12.83 8.14 -5.41
N GLU A 101 -14.00 8.68 -5.77
CA GLU A 101 -14.09 9.66 -6.85
C GLU A 101 -13.30 10.94 -6.56
N ALA A 102 -13.29 11.40 -5.30
CA ALA A 102 -12.48 12.53 -4.86
C ALA A 102 -12.20 12.45 -3.35
N CYS A 103 -11.00 12.86 -2.94
CA CYS A 103 -10.58 12.86 -1.54
C CYS A 103 -9.98 14.21 -1.11
N LYS A 104 -10.10 14.56 0.16
CA LYS A 104 -9.26 15.58 0.80
C LYS A 104 -7.92 14.97 1.23
N ILE A 105 -6.96 15.84 1.54
CA ILE A 105 -5.64 15.42 2.06
C ILE A 105 -5.82 14.58 3.34
N GLN A 106 -6.74 15.00 4.22
CA GLN A 106 -7.01 14.29 5.47
C GLN A 106 -7.52 12.86 5.21
N ASP A 107 -8.47 12.69 4.28
CA ASP A 107 -9.05 11.38 3.96
C ASP A 107 -7.97 10.39 3.49
N ILE A 108 -6.98 10.87 2.73
CA ILE A 108 -5.85 10.05 2.27
C ILE A 108 -4.86 9.78 3.40
N ALA A 109 -4.55 10.79 4.23
CA ALA A 109 -3.66 10.63 5.38
C ALA A 109 -4.20 9.58 6.36
N ASP A 110 -5.48 9.69 6.73
CA ASP A 110 -6.14 8.77 7.67
C ASP A 110 -6.16 7.34 7.14
N ARG A 111 -6.31 7.16 5.82
CA ARG A 111 -6.38 5.83 5.20
C ARG A 111 -5.00 5.21 4.96
N SER A 112 -3.99 6.03 4.66
CA SER A 112 -2.64 5.55 4.32
C SER A 112 -1.68 5.48 5.51
N GLY A 113 -1.98 6.18 6.60
CA GLY A 113 -1.09 6.30 7.77
C GLY A 113 0.08 7.26 7.55
N TYR A 114 0.18 7.92 6.39
CA TYR A 114 1.20 8.94 6.15
C TYR A 114 0.79 10.30 6.72
N SER A 115 1.78 11.11 7.05
CA SER A 115 1.54 12.46 7.53
C SER A 115 0.83 13.31 6.48
N TRP A 116 -0.02 14.23 6.94
CA TRP A 116 -0.74 15.17 6.09
C TRP A 116 0.20 15.92 5.12
N LYS A 117 1.40 16.32 5.60
CA LYS A 117 2.41 16.99 4.78
C LYS A 117 2.95 16.10 3.66
N SER A 118 3.20 14.83 3.93
CA SER A 118 3.67 13.87 2.93
C SER A 118 2.62 13.69 1.82
N ILE A 119 1.35 13.57 2.19
CA ILE A 119 0.24 13.50 1.23
C ILE A 119 0.13 14.79 0.42
N GLN A 120 0.24 15.97 1.06
CA GLN A 120 0.21 17.24 0.36
C GLN A 120 1.32 17.35 -0.70
N ASP A 121 2.54 16.92 -0.38
CA ASP A 121 3.67 16.97 -1.32
C ASP A 121 3.45 16.04 -2.51
N VAL A 122 2.97 14.82 -2.25
CA VAL A 122 2.62 13.87 -3.30
C VAL A 122 1.52 14.43 -4.19
N LEU A 123 0.42 14.94 -3.63
CA LEU A 123 -0.69 15.48 -4.43
C LEU A 123 -0.27 16.71 -5.23
N THR A 124 0.59 17.56 -4.67
CA THR A 124 1.17 18.71 -5.41
C THR A 124 1.96 18.23 -6.63
N GLU A 125 2.74 17.16 -6.46
CA GLU A 125 3.50 16.55 -7.54
C GLU A 125 2.60 15.87 -8.59
N LEU A 126 1.60 15.11 -8.14
CA LEU A 126 0.66 14.44 -9.03
C LEU A 126 -0.16 15.45 -9.86
N CYS A 127 -0.61 16.54 -9.24
CA CYS A 127 -1.33 17.63 -9.91
C CYS A 127 -0.45 18.52 -10.79
N ALA A 128 0.89 18.43 -10.69
CA ALA A 128 1.78 19.03 -11.66
C ALA A 128 1.79 18.26 -13.00
N THR A 129 1.18 17.07 -13.03
CA THR A 129 0.99 16.25 -14.22
C THR A 129 -0.51 16.11 -14.55
N PRO A 130 -0.88 15.65 -15.76
CA PRO A 130 -2.27 15.34 -16.08
C PRO A 130 -2.83 14.14 -15.31
N LEU A 131 -2.08 13.48 -14.42
CA LEU A 131 -2.52 12.26 -13.71
C LEU A 131 -3.60 12.56 -12.66
N ALA A 132 -3.52 13.69 -11.99
CA ALA A 132 -4.46 14.10 -10.94
C ALA A 132 -4.88 15.56 -11.10
N ALA A 133 -6.08 15.87 -10.64
CA ALA A 133 -6.62 17.22 -10.67
C ALA A 133 -7.35 17.53 -9.36
N THR A 134 -7.74 18.79 -9.20
CA THR A 134 -8.40 19.29 -7.99
C THR A 134 -9.81 19.78 -8.30
N HIS A 135 -10.77 19.45 -7.45
CA HIS A 135 -12.09 20.05 -7.44
C HIS A 135 -12.21 21.08 -6.31
N GLY A 136 -12.86 22.22 -6.62
CA GLY A 136 -13.27 23.22 -5.64
C GLY A 136 -12.15 24.15 -5.12
N ALA A 137 -12.47 25.44 -5.04
CA ALA A 137 -11.69 26.46 -4.35
C ALA A 137 -12.53 27.20 -3.28
N GLY A 138 -13.65 26.62 -2.87
CA GLY A 138 -14.63 27.22 -1.94
C GLY A 138 -14.48 26.77 -0.48
N LYS A 139 -15.40 27.23 0.38
CA LYS A 139 -15.42 26.99 1.85
C LYS A 139 -15.28 25.53 2.32
N ARG A 140 -15.59 24.53 1.46
CA ARG A 140 -15.53 23.10 1.80
C ARG A 140 -14.14 22.47 1.70
N GLY A 141 -13.14 23.23 1.26
CA GLY A 141 -11.77 22.76 1.05
C GLY A 141 -11.57 22.13 -0.33
N ARG A 142 -10.30 21.95 -0.70
CA ARG A 142 -9.87 21.37 -1.97
C ARG A 142 -9.93 19.84 -1.91
N SER A 143 -10.58 19.22 -2.88
CA SER A 143 -10.53 17.78 -3.10
C SER A 143 -9.67 17.44 -4.31
N TYR A 144 -9.16 16.21 -4.34
CA TYR A 144 -8.23 15.69 -5.32
C TYR A 144 -8.79 14.41 -5.93
N PHE A 145 -8.56 14.20 -7.22
CA PHE A 145 -9.03 13.03 -7.94
C PHE A 145 -8.06 12.65 -9.07
N LEU A 146 -8.10 11.39 -9.50
CA LEU A 146 -7.39 10.94 -10.69
C LEU A 146 -8.19 11.29 -11.95
N THR A 147 -7.54 11.82 -12.97
CA THR A 147 -8.22 12.27 -14.20
C THR A 147 -8.62 11.10 -15.10
N ALA A 148 -7.88 9.99 -15.06
CA ALA A 148 -8.10 8.80 -15.86
C ALA A 148 -7.79 7.53 -15.05
N PRO A 149 -8.55 7.24 -13.98
CA PRO A 149 -8.29 6.11 -13.08
C PRO A 149 -8.26 4.76 -13.83
N GLU A 150 -9.12 4.58 -14.83
CA GLU A 150 -9.19 3.34 -15.62
C GLU A 150 -7.89 3.04 -16.38
N LYS A 151 -7.15 4.06 -16.82
CA LYS A 151 -5.84 3.86 -17.47
C LYS A 151 -4.80 3.31 -16.51
N ILE A 152 -4.84 3.75 -15.25
CA ILE A 152 -3.95 3.23 -14.20
C ILE A 152 -4.37 1.81 -13.84
N LYS A 153 -5.69 1.55 -13.70
CA LYS A 153 -6.20 0.20 -13.42
C LYS A 153 -5.78 -0.80 -14.48
N ALA A 154 -5.81 -0.42 -15.76
CA ALA A 154 -5.40 -1.26 -16.88
C ALA A 154 -3.92 -1.69 -16.85
N LEU A 155 -3.08 -1.07 -16.02
CA LEU A 155 -1.67 -1.48 -15.85
C LEU A 155 -1.51 -2.72 -14.96
N PHE A 156 -2.55 -3.10 -14.20
CA PHE A 156 -2.48 -4.15 -13.20
C PHE A 156 -3.55 -5.21 -13.44
N LEU A 157 -3.15 -6.47 -13.40
CA LEU A 157 -4.04 -7.62 -13.63
C LEU A 157 -4.64 -8.13 -12.31
N VAL A 158 -5.16 -7.23 -11.48
CA VAL A 158 -5.75 -7.58 -10.17
C VAL A 158 -7.28 -7.66 -10.23
N SER A 159 -7.87 -8.53 -9.42
CA SER A 159 -9.33 -8.66 -9.28
C SER A 159 -9.98 -7.43 -8.64
N SER A 160 -9.23 -6.69 -7.81
CA SER A 160 -9.73 -5.51 -7.12
C SER A 160 -8.61 -4.58 -6.69
N PHE A 161 -8.92 -3.30 -6.57
CA PHE A 161 -8.02 -2.25 -6.08
C PHE A 161 -8.26 -1.91 -4.62
N ARG A 162 -8.90 -2.79 -3.83
CA ARG A 162 -9.27 -2.51 -2.44
C ARG A 162 -8.06 -2.06 -1.63
N PHE A 163 -8.30 -1.07 -0.77
CA PHE A 163 -7.32 -0.62 0.21
C PHE A 163 -7.98 -0.46 1.57
N PRO A 164 -7.94 -1.51 2.40
CA PRO A 164 -8.54 -1.47 3.71
C PRO A 164 -7.96 -0.34 4.56
N ARG A 165 -8.76 0.17 5.50
CA ARG A 165 -8.28 1.08 6.55
C ARG A 165 -7.60 0.25 7.63
N TRP A 166 -6.39 -0.20 7.34
CA TRP A 166 -5.56 -0.95 8.28
C TRP A 166 -5.44 -0.29 9.66
N PRO A 167 -5.29 1.05 9.81
CA PRO A 167 -5.27 1.67 11.13
C PRO A 167 -6.48 1.32 11.99
N ARG A 168 -7.70 1.27 11.41
CA ARG A 168 -8.92 0.88 12.14
C ARG A 168 -8.91 -0.58 12.58
N ALA A 169 -8.45 -1.48 11.70
CA ALA A 169 -8.30 -2.88 12.07
C ALA A 169 -7.27 -3.07 13.19
N TYR A 170 -6.15 -2.34 13.15
CA TYR A 170 -5.14 -2.37 14.20
C TYR A 170 -5.62 -1.75 15.52
N GLU A 171 -6.35 -0.64 15.48
CA GLU A 171 -6.98 -0.03 16.66
C GLU A 171 -7.92 -1.02 17.35
N ALA A 172 -8.78 -1.69 16.58
CA ALA A 172 -9.68 -2.73 17.08
C ALA A 172 -8.92 -3.88 17.77
N LEU A 173 -7.87 -4.40 17.13
CA LEU A 173 -7.01 -5.44 17.70
C LEU A 173 -6.28 -4.97 18.96
N ALA A 174 -5.83 -3.72 18.99
CA ALA A 174 -5.17 -3.13 20.15
C ALA A 174 -6.15 -2.97 21.33
N THR A 175 -7.40 -2.61 21.07
CA THR A 175 -8.48 -2.54 22.08
C THR A 175 -8.80 -3.92 22.66
N ILE A 176 -8.92 -4.94 21.81
CA ILE A 176 -9.09 -6.33 22.24
C ILE A 176 -7.91 -6.75 23.12
N TRP A 177 -6.68 -6.58 22.62
CA TRP A 177 -5.47 -6.96 23.33
C TRP A 177 -5.35 -6.27 24.69
N SER A 178 -5.58 -4.96 24.74
CA SER A 178 -5.48 -4.16 25.97
C SER A 178 -6.52 -4.60 27.00
N THR A 179 -7.71 -4.99 26.54
CA THR A 179 -8.75 -5.54 27.42
C THR A 179 -8.31 -6.89 27.98
N VAL A 180 -7.94 -7.85 27.13
CA VAL A 180 -7.54 -9.20 27.57
C VAL A 180 -6.28 -9.18 28.43
N ALA A 181 -5.34 -8.27 28.17
CA ALA A 181 -4.12 -8.10 28.95
C ALA A 181 -4.34 -7.43 30.32
N ASN A 182 -5.55 -6.94 30.62
CA ASN A 182 -5.84 -6.31 31.91
C ASN A 182 -5.78 -7.35 33.04
N PRO A 183 -4.88 -7.22 34.03
CA PRO A 183 -4.73 -8.19 35.10
C PRO A 183 -6.00 -8.40 35.94
N ARG A 184 -6.90 -7.40 35.96
CA ARG A 184 -8.18 -7.50 36.68
C ARG A 184 -9.14 -8.49 36.03
N LEU A 185 -9.05 -8.64 34.71
CA LEU A 185 -9.85 -9.62 33.95
C LEU A 185 -9.41 -11.06 34.23
N ALA A 186 -8.14 -11.29 34.57
CA ALA A 186 -7.63 -12.62 34.92
C ALA A 186 -8.23 -13.19 36.22
N SER A 187 -8.78 -12.33 37.08
CA SER A 187 -9.46 -12.74 38.33
C SER A 187 -10.98 -12.90 38.20
N LEU A 188 -11.55 -12.63 37.02
CA LEU A 188 -12.99 -12.74 36.80
C LEU A 188 -13.43 -14.17 36.51
N SER A 189 -14.70 -14.45 36.76
CA SER A 189 -15.34 -15.67 36.26
C SER A 189 -15.41 -15.63 34.73
N GLU A 190 -15.50 -16.80 34.11
CA GLU A 190 -15.65 -16.94 32.65
C GLU A 190 -16.83 -16.13 32.10
N LEU A 191 -17.96 -16.13 32.81
CA LEU A 191 -19.16 -15.41 32.42
C LEU A 191 -18.97 -13.87 32.49
N SER A 192 -18.23 -13.38 33.48
CA SER A 192 -17.88 -11.96 33.57
C SER A 192 -16.86 -11.55 32.51
N PHE A 193 -15.91 -12.43 32.17
CA PHE A 193 -14.98 -12.21 31.07
C PHE A 193 -15.72 -12.12 29.72
N GLN A 194 -16.62 -13.07 29.45
CA GLN A 194 -17.47 -13.05 28.25
C GLN A 194 -18.29 -11.76 28.17
N SER A 195 -18.96 -11.37 29.27
CA SER A 195 -19.75 -10.13 29.29
C SER A 195 -18.91 -8.88 28.99
N GLU A 196 -17.66 -8.82 29.45
CA GLU A 196 -16.78 -7.69 29.16
C GLU A 196 -16.32 -7.68 27.70
N MET A 197 -16.04 -8.86 27.12
CA MET A 197 -15.71 -9.00 25.70
C MET A 197 -16.88 -8.58 24.79
N LEU A 198 -18.11 -8.99 25.11
CA LEU A 198 -19.32 -8.52 24.40
C LEU A 198 -19.43 -6.99 24.48
N ARG A 199 -19.23 -6.42 25.68
CA ARG A 199 -19.34 -4.98 25.92
C ARG A 199 -18.34 -4.17 25.10
N ILE A 200 -17.05 -4.55 25.06
CA ILE A 200 -16.06 -3.81 24.25
C ILE A 200 -16.34 -3.96 22.75
N TYR A 201 -16.93 -5.10 22.36
CA TYR A 201 -17.23 -5.35 20.97
C TYR A 201 -18.29 -4.37 20.46
N ASP A 202 -19.42 -4.33 21.16
CA ASP A 202 -20.54 -3.47 20.81
C ASP A 202 -20.20 -1.99 20.96
N ALA A 203 -19.33 -1.63 21.91
CA ALA A 203 -18.97 -0.25 22.17
C ALA A 203 -17.99 0.34 21.15
N GLU A 204 -17.00 -0.42 20.69
CA GLU A 204 -15.85 0.13 19.94
C GLU A 204 -15.38 -0.77 18.80
N VAL A 205 -15.08 -2.04 19.09
CA VAL A 205 -14.37 -2.93 18.16
C VAL A 205 -15.21 -3.23 16.91
N GLY A 206 -16.52 -3.46 17.07
CA GLY A 206 -17.41 -3.77 15.94
C GLY A 206 -17.45 -2.65 14.91
N GLU A 207 -17.55 -1.39 15.34
CA GLU A 207 -17.52 -0.23 14.43
C GLU A 207 -16.16 -0.10 13.72
N MET A 208 -15.06 -0.29 14.46
CA MET A 208 -13.71 -0.21 13.89
C MET A 208 -13.46 -1.29 12.84
N PHE A 209 -13.85 -2.53 13.11
CA PHE A 209 -13.75 -3.61 12.12
C PHE A 209 -14.67 -3.39 10.93
N PHE A 210 -15.92 -2.98 11.15
CA PHE A 210 -16.85 -2.68 10.06
C PHE A 210 -16.31 -1.57 9.14
N THR A 211 -15.82 -0.48 9.73
CA THR A 211 -15.29 0.68 9.00
C THR A 211 -13.89 0.43 8.41
N SER A 212 -13.22 -0.67 8.78
CA SER A 212 -11.94 -1.09 8.19
C SER A 212 -12.06 -1.43 6.70
N GLY A 213 -13.25 -1.90 6.27
CA GLY A 213 -13.48 -2.35 4.89
C GLY A 213 -12.81 -3.68 4.56
N ILE A 214 -12.37 -4.46 5.56
CA ILE A 214 -11.95 -5.86 5.43
C ILE A 214 -13.22 -6.71 5.58
N ASP A 215 -13.62 -7.41 4.52
CA ASP A 215 -14.91 -8.12 4.49
C ASP A 215 -14.95 -9.25 5.53
N GLU A 216 -13.82 -9.92 5.73
CA GLU A 216 -13.61 -11.01 6.69
C GLU A 216 -13.75 -10.55 8.15
N LEU A 217 -13.62 -9.24 8.40
CA LEU A 217 -13.76 -8.65 9.73
C LEU A 217 -15.13 -7.98 9.92
N LYS A 218 -16.04 -7.99 8.94
CA LYS A 218 -17.41 -7.45 9.07
C LYS A 218 -18.31 -8.38 9.88
N ILE A 219 -17.90 -8.67 11.09
CA ILE A 219 -18.67 -9.42 12.07
C ILE A 219 -19.69 -8.46 12.70
N THR A 220 -20.96 -8.82 12.71
CA THR A 220 -22.04 -7.91 13.11
C THR A 220 -22.48 -8.09 14.56
N SER A 221 -22.03 -9.15 15.22
CA SER A 221 -22.30 -9.41 16.63
C SER A 221 -21.12 -10.10 17.31
N ALA A 222 -21.01 -9.93 18.62
CA ALA A 222 -19.97 -10.60 19.37
C ALA A 222 -20.17 -12.13 19.45
N ASP A 223 -21.40 -12.63 19.24
CA ASP A 223 -21.69 -14.07 19.10
C ASP A 223 -21.07 -14.66 17.82
N GLU A 224 -21.09 -13.89 16.72
CA GLU A 224 -20.44 -14.28 15.46
C GLU A 224 -18.90 -14.30 15.58
N MET A 225 -18.32 -13.54 16.51
CA MET A 225 -16.87 -13.52 16.73
C MET A 225 -16.34 -14.88 17.20
N ALA A 226 -17.15 -15.67 17.93
CA ALA A 226 -16.76 -17.01 18.35
C ALA A 226 -16.41 -17.93 17.16
N PHE A 227 -17.00 -17.65 15.99
CA PHE A 227 -16.79 -18.41 14.75
C PHE A 227 -15.77 -17.77 13.81
N LEU A 228 -15.14 -16.65 14.19
CA LEU A 228 -14.11 -15.99 13.37
C LEU A 228 -12.99 -16.95 12.93
N PRO A 229 -12.45 -17.86 13.78
CA PRO A 229 -11.43 -18.81 13.33
C PRO A 229 -11.90 -19.72 12.19
N GLU A 230 -13.17 -20.12 12.21
CA GLU A 230 -13.78 -20.98 11.20
C GLU A 230 -14.05 -20.21 9.89
N HIS A 231 -14.43 -18.92 10.00
CA HIS A 231 -14.58 -18.04 8.85
C HIS A 231 -13.23 -17.76 8.17
N LEU A 232 -12.18 -17.49 8.96
CA LEU A 232 -10.83 -17.27 8.44
C LEU A 232 -10.21 -18.52 7.80
N ALA A 233 -10.62 -19.71 8.21
CA ALA A 233 -10.15 -20.96 7.61
C ALA A 233 -10.75 -21.25 6.22
N GLN A 234 -11.78 -20.50 5.82
CA GLN A 234 -12.47 -20.66 4.53
C GLN A 234 -11.99 -19.66 3.45
N VAL A 235 -11.11 -18.73 3.82
CA VAL A 235 -10.55 -17.67 2.96
C VAL A 235 -9.12 -18.04 2.58
#